data_AF-A0A7F8QFN2-F1
#
_entry.id   AF-A0A7F8QFN2-F1
#
_cell.length_a   1.000
_cell.length_b   1.000
_cell.length_c   1.000
_cell.angle_alpha   90.00
_cell.angle_beta   90.00
_cell.angle_gamma   90.00
#
_symmetry.space_group_name_H-M   'P 1'
#
loop_
_entity.id
_entity.type
_entity.pdbx_description
1 polymer ?
#
loop_
_entity_poly.entity_id
_entity_poly.type
_entity_poly.pdbx_seq_one_letter_code
_entity_poly.pdbx_strand_id
1 'polypeptide(L)'
;TNPMIPVENTDSVVEHVVLVHKSVGEFSKQFLQKLRRSNYVTPKNYLDFINTYSKLLDEKTQYNIAQCKRLEGGLDKLKEATIQLDELNQKLAVQKVVLAEKSAACEALLEEIATNTAIAEEKKKLAEEKAMEIEEQNKIIAVEKAEAEMALAEVMPILEAAKLELQKLDKSDVTEIRSFAKPPKQVQTVCECILIMKGYKELNWKTAKGMMSDPNFLRSLMEIDFDSITPSQVKNIRGLLKTLNTTTEEMEAVSKAGLGMLKFVEAVMGYCDVFREIKPKREK
;
A
#
# COMPACT_ATOMS: atom_id res chain seq x y z
N THR A 1 -83.45 -29.73 -48.99
CA THR A 1 -83.43 -28.72 -47.92
C THR A 1 -81.99 -28.37 -47.66
N ASN A 2 -81.65 -27.08 -47.61
CA ASN A 2 -80.26 -26.65 -47.40
C ASN A 2 -79.85 -26.93 -45.94
N PRO A 3 -78.75 -27.66 -45.68
CA PRO A 3 -78.33 -28.03 -44.32
C PRO A 3 -77.91 -26.83 -43.46
N MET A 4 -77.72 -25.64 -44.06
CA MET A 4 -77.33 -24.42 -43.35
C MET A 4 -78.50 -23.67 -42.72
N ILE A 5 -79.75 -24.07 -42.99
CA ILE A 5 -80.94 -23.47 -42.37
C ILE A 5 -81.26 -24.25 -41.09
N PRO A 6 -81.32 -23.60 -39.92
CA PRO A 6 -81.76 -24.24 -38.70
C PRO A 6 -83.16 -24.85 -38.86
N VAL A 7 -83.35 -26.05 -38.30
CA VAL A 7 -84.61 -26.81 -38.43
C VAL A 7 -85.80 -25.97 -37.96
N GLU A 8 -85.62 -25.21 -36.88
CA GLU A 8 -86.63 -24.31 -36.29
C GLU A 8 -87.11 -23.20 -37.24
N ASN A 9 -86.23 -22.75 -38.15
CA ASN A 9 -86.52 -21.63 -39.04
C ASN A 9 -86.93 -22.07 -40.45
N THR A 10 -86.91 -23.37 -40.72
CA THR A 10 -87.13 -23.91 -42.07
C THR A 10 -88.53 -23.59 -42.57
N ASP A 11 -89.55 -23.80 -41.74
CA ASP A 11 -90.96 -23.54 -42.12
C ASP A 11 -91.22 -22.06 -42.40
N SER A 12 -90.67 -21.17 -41.57
CA SER A 12 -90.79 -19.72 -41.75
C SER A 12 -90.12 -19.24 -43.04
N VAL A 13 -88.94 -19.77 -43.37
CA VAL A 13 -88.25 -19.43 -44.62
C VAL A 13 -89.05 -19.92 -45.83
N VAL A 14 -89.60 -21.14 -45.77
CA VAL A 14 -90.42 -21.70 -46.85
C VAL A 14 -91.68 -20.86 -47.07
N GLU A 15 -92.38 -20.48 -46.01
CA GLU A 15 -93.57 -19.63 -46.08
C GLU A 15 -93.24 -18.26 -46.69
N HIS A 16 -92.14 -17.64 -46.27
CA HIS A 16 -91.71 -16.36 -46.81
C HIS A 16 -91.35 -16.43 -48.29
N VAL A 17 -90.64 -17.48 -48.72
CA VAL A 17 -90.28 -17.68 -50.14
C VAL A 17 -91.53 -17.85 -51.00
N VAL A 18 -92.56 -18.55 -50.50
CA VAL A 18 -93.87 -18.66 -51.18
C VAL A 18 -94.58 -17.30 -51.26
N LEU A 19 -94.57 -16.54 -50.16
CA LEU A 19 -95.18 -15.20 -50.11
C LEU A 19 -94.54 -14.25 -51.13
N VAL A 20 -93.20 -14.22 -51.21
CA VAL A 20 -92.46 -13.38 -52.16
C VAL A 20 -92.79 -13.75 -53.60
N HIS A 21 -92.88 -15.04 -53.94
CA HIS A 21 -93.24 -15.43 -55.30
C HIS A 21 -94.67 -15.00 -55.69
N LYS A 22 -95.63 -15.15 -54.77
CA LYS A 22 -97.01 -14.70 -54.98
C LYS A 22 -97.09 -13.18 -55.16
N SER A 23 -96.38 -12.41 -54.34
CA SER A 23 -96.40 -10.95 -54.40
C SER A 23 -95.82 -10.42 -55.71
N VAL A 24 -94.77 -11.04 -56.25
CA VAL A 24 -94.22 -10.67 -57.58
C VAL A 24 -95.28 -10.81 -58.67
N GLY A 25 -96.14 -11.83 -58.60
CA GLY A 25 -97.27 -11.98 -59.53
C GLY A 25 -98.30 -10.85 -59.45
N GLU A 26 -98.55 -10.32 -58.25
CA GLU A 26 -99.42 -9.14 -58.06
C GLU A 26 -98.75 -7.87 -58.60
N PHE A 27 -97.46 -7.65 -58.30
CA PHE A 27 -96.69 -6.53 -58.81
C PHE A 27 -96.56 -6.55 -60.33
N SER A 28 -96.44 -7.72 -60.95
CA SER A 28 -96.45 -7.89 -62.41
C SER A 28 -97.73 -7.36 -63.05
N LYS A 29 -98.91 -7.61 -62.44
CA LYS A 29 -100.19 -7.06 -62.91
C LYS A 29 -100.22 -5.53 -62.78
N GLN A 30 -99.74 -5.00 -61.65
CA GLN A 30 -99.67 -3.56 -61.45
C GLN A 30 -98.69 -2.87 -62.41
N PHE A 31 -97.56 -3.51 -62.70
CA PHE A 31 -96.55 -3.04 -63.64
C PHE A 31 -97.12 -2.91 -65.05
N LEU A 32 -97.88 -3.93 -65.50
CA LEU A 32 -98.60 -3.88 -66.78
C LEU A 32 -99.63 -2.75 -66.82
N GLN A 33 -100.40 -2.54 -65.74
CA GLN A 33 -101.41 -1.50 -65.67
C GLN A 33 -100.80 -0.09 -65.75
N LYS A 34 -99.71 0.17 -65.03
CA LYS A 34 -99.10 1.50 -64.91
C LYS A 34 -98.20 1.86 -66.09
N LEU A 35 -97.36 0.93 -66.55
CA LEU A 35 -96.30 1.21 -67.53
C LEU A 35 -96.56 0.56 -68.89
N ARG A 36 -97.65 -0.20 -69.04
CA ARG A 36 -98.04 -0.90 -70.28
C ARG A 36 -96.96 -1.83 -70.84
N ARG A 37 -96.04 -2.29 -69.98
CA ARG A 37 -94.98 -3.27 -70.30
C ARG A 37 -95.29 -4.59 -69.59
N SER A 38 -95.16 -5.70 -70.30
CA SER A 38 -95.36 -7.04 -69.73
C SER A 38 -94.05 -7.60 -69.18
N ASN A 39 -94.12 -8.19 -68.00
CA ASN A 39 -93.11 -9.13 -67.49
C ASN A 39 -93.80 -10.47 -67.21
N TYR A 40 -93.05 -11.56 -67.31
CA TYR A 40 -93.60 -12.91 -67.13
C TYR A 40 -92.93 -13.57 -65.94
N VAL A 41 -93.75 -14.04 -65.02
CA VAL A 41 -93.31 -14.80 -63.84
C VAL A 41 -93.57 -16.26 -64.14
N THR A 42 -92.51 -17.06 -64.24
CA THR A 42 -92.61 -18.50 -64.51
C THR A 42 -92.19 -19.31 -63.29
N PRO A 43 -92.66 -20.56 -63.15
CA PRO A 43 -92.17 -21.48 -62.12
C PRO A 43 -90.65 -21.69 -62.19
N LYS A 44 -90.04 -21.53 -63.36
CA LYS A 44 -88.58 -21.56 -63.52
C LYS A 44 -87.90 -20.43 -62.75
N ASN A 45 -88.44 -19.21 -62.79
CA ASN A 45 -87.92 -18.09 -61.99
C ASN A 45 -87.98 -18.35 -60.48
N TYR A 46 -88.98 -19.10 -60.01
CA TYR A 46 -89.09 -19.50 -58.61
C TYR A 46 -87.99 -20.48 -58.20
N LEU A 47 -87.76 -21.52 -59.01
CA LEU A 47 -86.68 -22.48 -58.77
C LEU A 47 -85.30 -21.82 -58.86
N ASP A 48 -85.09 -20.92 -59.82
CA ASP A 48 -83.85 -20.15 -59.95
C ASP A 48 -83.62 -19.26 -58.72
N PHE A 49 -84.67 -18.66 -58.16
CA PHE A 49 -84.59 -17.88 -56.92
C PHE A 49 -84.18 -18.75 -55.72
N ILE A 50 -84.80 -19.92 -55.53
CA ILE A 50 -84.45 -20.84 -54.45
C ILE A 50 -83.00 -21.33 -54.57
N ASN A 51 -82.57 -21.66 -55.79
CA ASN A 51 -81.20 -22.10 -56.06
C ASN A 51 -80.18 -20.99 -55.78
N THR A 52 -80.48 -19.77 -56.23
CA THR A 52 -79.61 -18.59 -56.00
C THR A 52 -79.53 -18.26 -54.52
N TYR A 53 -80.66 -18.26 -53.81
CA TYR A 53 -80.70 -18.05 -52.36
C TYR A 53 -79.88 -19.11 -51.62
N SER A 54 -80.06 -20.39 -51.97
CA SER A 54 -79.33 -21.49 -51.34
C SER A 54 -77.82 -21.38 -51.55
N LYS A 55 -77.39 -21.03 -52.77
CA LYS A 55 -75.98 -20.81 -53.10
C LYS A 55 -75.40 -19.62 -52.34
N LEU A 56 -76.12 -18.49 -52.35
CA LEU A 56 -75.68 -17.28 -51.63
C LEU A 56 -75.60 -17.52 -50.12
N LEU A 57 -76.55 -18.27 -49.56
CA LEU A 57 -76.54 -18.62 -48.14
C LEU A 57 -75.31 -19.44 -47.78
N ASP A 58 -74.95 -20.43 -48.60
CA ASP A 58 -73.74 -21.24 -48.37
C ASP A 58 -72.47 -20.38 -48.47
N GLU A 59 -72.33 -19.57 -49.53
CA GLU A 59 -71.18 -18.67 -49.71
C GLU A 59 -71.03 -17.69 -48.52
N LYS A 60 -72.12 -17.07 -48.07
CA LYS A 60 -72.08 -16.13 -46.94
C LYS A 60 -71.82 -16.82 -45.61
N THR A 61 -72.35 -18.03 -45.42
CA THR A 61 -72.11 -18.82 -44.21
C THR A 61 -70.64 -19.23 -44.13
N GLN A 62 -70.08 -19.76 -45.21
CA GLN A 62 -68.66 -20.11 -45.29
C GLN A 62 -67.76 -18.90 -45.09
N TYR A 63 -68.10 -17.75 -45.69
CA TYR A 63 -67.38 -16.50 -45.47
C TYR A 63 -67.37 -16.11 -43.99
N ASN A 64 -68.53 -16.12 -43.33
CA ASN A 64 -68.66 -15.79 -41.91
C ASN A 64 -67.87 -16.77 -41.03
N ILE A 65 -67.96 -18.07 -41.28
CA ILE A 65 -67.18 -19.09 -40.55
C ILE A 65 -65.68 -18.81 -40.70
N ALA A 66 -65.20 -18.48 -41.91
CA ALA A 66 -63.82 -18.13 -42.14
C ALA A 66 -63.40 -16.85 -41.38
N GLN A 67 -64.27 -15.83 -41.32
CA GLN A 67 -64.01 -14.63 -40.52
C GLN A 67 -63.95 -14.93 -39.02
N CYS A 68 -64.90 -15.72 -38.50
CA CYS A 68 -64.91 -16.16 -37.11
C CYS A 68 -63.63 -16.91 -36.76
N LYS A 69 -63.22 -17.88 -37.58
CA LYS A 69 -61.98 -18.64 -37.37
C LYS A 69 -60.73 -17.75 -37.36
N ARG A 70 -60.69 -16.72 -38.23
CA ARG A 70 -59.58 -15.75 -38.23
C ARG A 70 -59.55 -14.92 -36.94
N LEU A 71 -60.72 -14.45 -36.48
CA LEU A 71 -60.84 -13.67 -35.25
C LEU A 71 -60.51 -14.51 -34.01
N GLU A 72 -60.93 -15.76 -33.99
CA GLU A 72 -60.59 -16.73 -32.94
C GLU A 72 -59.07 -16.94 -32.85
N GLY A 73 -58.40 -17.17 -33.98
CA GLY A 73 -56.94 -17.26 -34.02
C GLY A 73 -56.25 -15.95 -33.56
N GLY A 74 -56.81 -14.79 -33.88
CA GLY A 74 -56.33 -13.50 -33.38
C GLY A 74 -56.51 -13.36 -31.86
N LEU A 75 -57.65 -13.81 -31.33
CA LEU A 75 -57.93 -13.80 -29.90
C LEU A 75 -56.97 -14.70 -29.13
N ASP A 76 -56.65 -15.87 -29.68
CA ASP A 76 -55.68 -16.78 -29.06
C ASP A 76 -54.27 -16.17 -29.05
N LYS A 77 -53.87 -15.47 -30.12
CA LYS A 77 -52.61 -14.70 -30.10
C LYS A 77 -52.58 -13.58 -29.08
N LEU A 78 -53.70 -12.89 -28.87
CA LEU A 78 -53.79 -11.89 -27.81
C LEU A 78 -53.66 -12.51 -26.42
N LYS A 79 -54.31 -13.66 -26.17
CA LYS A 79 -54.17 -14.39 -24.90
C LYS A 79 -52.74 -14.87 -24.66
N GLU A 80 -52.08 -15.42 -25.68
CA GLU A 80 -50.66 -15.81 -25.61
C GLU A 80 -49.78 -14.61 -25.24
N ALA A 81 -50.00 -13.45 -25.88
CA ALA A 81 -49.24 -12.24 -25.60
C ALA A 81 -49.48 -11.71 -24.17
N THR A 82 -50.70 -11.81 -23.64
CA THR A 82 -50.99 -11.45 -22.24
C THR A 82 -50.21 -12.32 -21.26
N ILE A 83 -50.17 -13.64 -21.47
CA ILE A 83 -49.40 -14.56 -20.62
C ILE A 83 -47.90 -14.22 -20.67
N GLN A 84 -47.37 -13.97 -21.87
CA GLN A 84 -45.95 -13.58 -22.02
C GLN A 84 -45.63 -12.25 -21.33
N LEU A 85 -46.55 -11.29 -21.39
CA LEU A 85 -46.40 -10.00 -20.73
C LEU A 85 -46.38 -10.14 -19.20
N ASP A 86 -47.24 -11.00 -18.65
CA ASP A 86 -47.26 -11.30 -17.22
C ASP A 86 -45.96 -11.98 -16.76
N GLU A 87 -45.46 -12.97 -17.50
CA GLU A 87 -44.18 -13.61 -17.23
C GLU A 87 -43.01 -12.62 -17.29
N LEU A 88 -43.00 -11.73 -18.28
CA LEU A 88 -41.96 -10.72 -18.44
C LEU A 88 -42.00 -9.70 -17.30
N ASN A 89 -43.18 -9.29 -16.86
CA ASN A 89 -43.35 -8.40 -15.71
C ASN A 89 -42.87 -9.05 -14.40
N GLN A 90 -43.14 -10.34 -14.18
CA GLN A 90 -42.61 -11.07 -13.03
C GLN A 90 -41.08 -11.12 -13.05
N LYS A 91 -40.48 -11.47 -14.21
CA LYS A 91 -39.02 -11.46 -14.37
C LYS A 91 -38.42 -10.08 -14.13
N LEU A 92 -39.06 -9.03 -14.64
CA LEU A 92 -38.63 -7.64 -14.44
C LEU A 92 -38.67 -7.23 -12.96
N ALA A 93 -39.72 -7.63 -12.22
CA ALA A 93 -39.83 -7.33 -10.80
C ALA A 93 -38.68 -7.96 -10.00
N VAL A 94 -38.37 -9.24 -10.25
CA VAL A 94 -37.24 -9.93 -9.61
C VAL A 94 -35.91 -9.26 -9.98
N GLN A 95 -35.69 -8.96 -11.26
CA GLN A 95 -34.46 -8.33 -11.73
C GLN A 95 -34.26 -6.92 -11.15
N LYS A 96 -35.32 -6.15 -10.94
CA LYS A 96 -35.23 -4.83 -10.29
C LYS A 96 -34.72 -4.91 -8.86
N VAL A 97 -35.18 -5.90 -8.09
CA VAL A 97 -34.71 -6.12 -6.70
C VAL A 97 -33.24 -6.50 -6.71
N VAL A 98 -32.86 -7.49 -7.53
CA VAL A 98 -31.46 -7.93 -7.65
C VAL A 98 -30.55 -6.77 -8.11
N LEU A 99 -30.99 -5.96 -9.06
CA LEU A 99 -30.24 -4.80 -9.53
C LEU A 99 -30.03 -3.77 -8.41
N ALA A 100 -31.07 -3.47 -7.63
CA ALA A 100 -30.96 -2.54 -6.51
C ALA A 100 -29.98 -3.04 -5.44
N GLU A 101 -30.06 -4.33 -5.08
CA GLU A 101 -29.12 -4.96 -4.13
C GLU A 101 -27.67 -4.91 -4.63
N LYS A 102 -27.44 -5.23 -5.92
CA LYS A 102 -26.11 -5.19 -6.52
C LYS A 102 -25.58 -3.77 -6.67
N SER A 103 -26.42 -2.79 -6.99
CA SER A 103 -26.04 -1.37 -7.03
C SER A 103 -25.61 -0.88 -5.66
N ALA A 104 -26.41 -1.16 -4.61
CA ALA A 104 -26.09 -0.77 -3.24
C ALA A 104 -24.78 -1.42 -2.74
N ALA A 105 -24.55 -2.71 -3.06
CA ALA A 105 -23.29 -3.37 -2.74
C ALA A 105 -22.08 -2.77 -3.49
N CYS A 106 -22.26 -2.37 -4.74
CA CYS A 106 -21.22 -1.71 -5.53
C CYS A 106 -20.88 -0.32 -4.98
N GLU A 107 -21.89 0.46 -4.62
CA GLU A 107 -21.74 1.78 -3.99
C GLU A 107 -20.97 1.67 -2.67
N ALA A 108 -21.31 0.71 -1.80
CA ALA A 108 -20.58 0.46 -0.56
C ALA A 108 -19.11 0.07 -0.80
N LEU A 109 -18.84 -0.77 -1.80
CA LEU A 109 -17.47 -1.15 -2.17
C LEU A 109 -16.68 0.07 -2.69
N LEU A 110 -17.30 0.94 -3.47
CA LEU A 110 -16.67 2.16 -3.97
C LEU A 110 -16.31 3.13 -2.84
N GLU A 111 -17.18 3.27 -1.84
CA GLU A 111 -16.88 4.06 -0.64
C GLU A 111 -15.69 3.45 0.13
N GLU A 112 -15.67 2.14 0.33
CA GLU A 112 -14.56 1.46 1.00
C GLU A 112 -13.25 1.66 0.23
N ILE A 113 -13.25 1.48 -1.09
CA ILE A 113 -12.07 1.73 -1.94
C ILE A 113 -11.61 3.17 -1.82
N ALA A 114 -12.52 4.15 -1.82
CA ALA A 114 -12.18 5.56 -1.66
C ALA A 114 -11.51 5.83 -0.30
N THR A 115 -12.05 5.28 0.79
CA THR A 115 -11.46 5.42 2.13
C THR A 115 -10.08 4.76 2.23
N ASN A 116 -9.94 3.53 1.70
CA ASN A 116 -8.68 2.80 1.73
C ASN A 116 -7.61 3.48 0.87
N THR A 117 -8.00 4.05 -0.27
CA THR A 117 -7.10 4.83 -1.13
C THR A 117 -6.62 6.10 -0.44
N ALA A 118 -7.50 6.82 0.26
CA ALA A 118 -7.11 8.00 1.02
C ALA A 118 -6.10 7.66 2.14
N ILE A 119 -6.34 6.59 2.89
CA ILE A 119 -5.43 6.11 3.94
C ILE A 119 -4.09 5.65 3.34
N ALA A 120 -4.11 4.97 2.19
CA ALA A 120 -2.91 4.51 1.51
C ALA A 120 -2.04 5.69 1.05
N GLU A 121 -2.65 6.74 0.48
CA GLU A 121 -1.91 7.92 0.03
C GLU A 121 -1.33 8.73 1.21
N GLU A 122 -2.07 8.84 2.33
CA GLU A 122 -1.55 9.46 3.55
C GLU A 122 -0.34 8.70 4.11
N LYS A 123 -0.43 7.36 4.19
CA LYS A 123 0.68 6.51 4.64
C LYS A 123 1.88 6.59 3.70
N LYS A 124 1.65 6.64 2.39
CA LYS A 124 2.70 6.79 1.38
C LYS A 124 3.42 8.13 1.56
N LYS A 125 2.68 9.22 1.73
CA LYS A 125 3.25 10.55 1.99
C LYS A 125 4.10 10.56 3.27
N LEU A 126 3.59 9.97 4.36
CA LEU A 126 4.35 9.84 5.61
C LEU A 126 5.63 9.02 5.43
N ALA A 127 5.58 7.94 4.64
CA ALA A 127 6.75 7.12 4.34
C ALA A 127 7.79 7.88 3.51
N GLU A 128 7.37 8.66 2.52
CA GLU A 128 8.23 9.53 1.72
C GLU A 128 8.88 10.62 2.58
N GLU A 129 8.12 11.28 3.46
CA GLU A 129 8.63 12.28 4.41
C GLU A 129 9.69 11.68 5.34
N LYS A 130 9.40 10.51 5.94
CA LYS A 130 10.38 9.80 6.79
C LYS A 130 11.60 9.32 6.02
N ALA A 131 11.44 8.89 4.77
CA ALA A 131 12.57 8.49 3.94
C ALA A 131 13.51 9.66 3.67
N MET A 132 12.96 10.84 3.36
CA MET A 132 13.75 12.07 3.22
C MET A 132 14.46 12.47 4.51
N GLU A 133 13.76 12.38 5.66
CA GLU A 133 14.36 12.67 6.97
C GLU A 133 15.52 11.71 7.29
N ILE A 134 15.34 10.41 7.03
CA ILE A 134 16.39 9.39 7.20
C ILE A 134 17.56 9.66 6.26
N GLU A 135 17.31 10.07 5.01
CA GLU A 135 18.39 10.37 4.07
C GLU A 135 19.22 11.58 4.53
N GLU A 136 18.56 12.63 5.04
CA GLU A 136 19.24 13.81 5.59
C GLU A 136 20.02 13.47 6.86
N GLN A 137 19.43 12.72 7.78
CA GLN A 137 20.12 12.23 8.98
C GLN A 137 21.33 11.36 8.62
N ASN A 138 21.22 10.48 7.62
CA ASN A 138 22.34 9.67 7.15
C ASN A 138 23.47 10.51 6.55
N LYS A 139 23.17 11.62 5.85
CA LYS A 139 24.20 12.55 5.35
C LYS A 139 24.93 13.21 6.51
N ILE A 140 24.20 13.68 7.52
CA ILE A 140 24.79 14.29 8.72
C ILE A 140 25.67 13.28 9.45
N ILE A 141 25.17 12.07 9.70
CA ILE A 141 25.93 10.99 10.36
C ILE A 141 27.18 10.63 9.56
N ALA A 142 27.12 10.58 8.22
CA ALA A 142 28.28 10.30 7.38
C ALA A 142 29.37 11.38 7.51
N VAL A 143 28.99 12.65 7.55
CA VAL A 143 29.92 13.77 7.77
C VAL A 143 30.52 13.71 9.18
N GLU A 144 29.68 13.59 10.21
CA GLU A 144 30.15 13.52 11.60
C GLU A 144 31.07 12.32 11.85
N LYS A 145 30.76 11.17 11.22
CA LYS A 145 31.62 9.97 11.25
C LYS A 145 32.96 10.22 10.56
N ALA A 146 32.96 10.82 9.37
CA ALA A 146 34.19 11.13 8.64
C ALA A 146 35.10 12.09 9.44
N GLU A 147 34.52 13.13 10.05
CA GLU A 147 35.25 14.06 10.92
C GLU A 147 35.84 13.34 12.14
N ALA A 148 35.06 12.46 12.78
CA ALA A 148 35.52 11.70 13.94
C ALA A 148 36.65 10.71 13.58
N GLU A 149 36.53 10.01 12.46
CA GLU A 149 37.56 9.09 11.97
C GLU A 149 38.85 9.83 11.59
N MET A 150 38.75 11.01 10.97
CA MET A 150 39.91 11.87 10.66
C MET A 150 40.63 12.34 11.91
N ALA A 151 39.89 12.85 12.91
CA ALA A 151 40.47 13.30 14.17
C ALA A 151 41.16 12.14 14.92
N LEU A 152 40.57 10.94 14.90
CA LEU A 152 41.19 9.75 15.48
C LEU A 152 42.46 9.33 14.72
N ALA A 153 42.43 9.40 13.39
CA ALA A 153 43.55 9.03 12.53
C ALA A 153 44.75 9.97 12.65
N GLU A 154 44.55 11.23 13.04
CA GLU A 154 45.64 12.18 13.31
C GLU A 154 46.43 11.80 14.58
N VAL A 155 45.73 11.31 15.61
CA VAL A 155 46.35 11.04 16.92
C VAL A 155 46.88 9.61 17.06
N MET A 156 46.27 8.65 16.37
CA MET A 156 46.73 7.25 16.37
C MET A 156 48.23 7.08 16.03
N PRO A 157 48.80 7.72 14.99
CA PRO A 157 50.23 7.58 14.66
C PRO A 157 51.13 8.22 15.72
N ILE A 158 50.68 9.29 16.39
CA ILE A 158 51.43 9.94 17.49
C ILE A 158 51.53 9.00 18.68
N LEU A 159 50.43 8.31 19.02
CA LEU A 159 50.39 7.31 20.08
C LEU A 159 51.26 6.09 19.74
N GLU A 160 51.18 5.58 18.51
CA GLU A 160 52.01 4.46 18.04
C GLU A 160 53.50 4.80 18.03
N ALA A 161 53.87 5.99 17.56
CA ALA A 161 55.25 6.48 17.61
C ALA A 161 55.78 6.55 19.04
N ALA A 162 54.95 6.99 19.99
CA ALA A 162 55.33 7.04 21.39
C ALA A 162 55.44 5.65 22.04
N LYS A 163 54.58 4.69 21.65
CA LYS A 163 54.71 3.27 22.06
C LYS A 163 55.99 2.64 21.51
N LEU A 164 56.35 2.94 20.26
CA LEU A 164 57.61 2.47 19.66
C LEU A 164 58.83 3.03 20.39
N GLU A 165 58.76 4.29 20.82
CA GLU A 165 59.83 4.91 21.61
C GLU A 165 60.00 4.25 22.99
N LEU A 166 58.89 3.84 23.62
CA LEU A 166 58.95 3.01 24.83
C LEU A 166 59.51 1.60 24.58
N GLN A 167 59.25 1.02 23.40
CA GLN A 167 59.76 -0.31 23.04
C GLN A 167 61.28 -0.31 22.79
N LYS A 168 61.86 0.85 22.41
CA LYS A 168 63.31 1.03 22.28
C LYS A 168 64.04 1.07 23.64
N LEU A 169 63.31 1.26 24.74
CA LEU A 169 63.88 1.22 26.10
C LEU A 169 64.11 -0.23 26.50
N ASP A 170 65.29 -0.49 27.04
CA ASP A 170 65.63 -1.82 27.53
C ASP A 170 65.42 -1.94 29.06
N LYS A 171 65.63 -3.14 29.60
CA LYS A 171 65.50 -3.37 31.04
C LYS A 171 66.57 -2.62 31.84
N SER A 172 67.73 -2.33 31.22
CA SER A 172 68.84 -1.57 31.79
C SER A 172 68.43 -0.14 32.10
N ASP A 173 67.78 0.51 31.14
CA ASP A 173 67.29 1.88 31.17
C ASP A 173 66.27 2.08 32.31
N VAL A 174 65.37 1.10 32.50
CA VAL A 174 64.40 1.10 33.61
C VAL A 174 65.11 0.90 34.96
N THR A 175 66.15 0.04 35.01
CA THR A 175 66.93 -0.15 36.24
C THR A 175 67.78 1.08 36.60
N GLU A 176 68.22 1.87 35.61
CA GLU A 176 68.92 3.13 35.81
C GLU A 176 68.01 4.14 36.53
N ILE A 177 66.79 4.37 36.00
CA ILE A 177 65.79 5.22 36.67
C ILE A 177 65.49 4.73 38.10
N ARG A 178 65.43 3.41 38.29
CA ARG A 178 65.16 2.80 39.60
C ARG A 178 66.31 2.97 40.60
N SER A 179 67.55 3.11 40.11
CA SER A 179 68.77 3.18 40.92
C SER A 179 68.97 4.55 41.60
N PHE A 180 68.25 5.59 41.17
CA PHE A 180 68.30 6.89 41.83
C PHE A 180 67.88 6.80 43.31
N ALA A 181 68.81 7.15 44.21
CA ALA A 181 68.55 7.26 45.65
C ALA A 181 67.60 8.42 45.97
N LYS A 182 67.73 9.52 45.22
CA LYS A 182 66.81 10.65 45.17
C LYS A 182 66.55 10.99 43.70
N PRO A 183 65.34 10.77 43.16
CA PRO A 183 65.08 11.00 41.74
C PRO A 183 65.15 12.50 41.41
N PRO A 184 65.63 12.87 40.21
CA PRO A 184 65.44 14.20 39.66
C PRO A 184 63.95 14.55 39.62
N LYS A 185 63.60 15.82 39.89
CA LYS A 185 62.20 16.28 39.92
C LYS A 185 61.47 15.99 38.61
N GLN A 186 62.18 16.07 37.48
CA GLN A 186 61.67 15.77 36.15
C GLN A 186 61.20 14.31 36.03
N VAL A 187 62.10 13.37 36.36
CA VAL A 187 61.84 11.92 36.31
C VAL A 187 60.75 11.52 37.31
N GLN A 188 60.77 12.09 38.51
CA GLN A 188 59.77 11.80 39.53
C GLN A 188 58.35 12.17 39.06
N THR A 189 58.18 13.35 38.46
CA THR A 189 56.85 13.83 38.02
C THR A 189 56.33 13.01 36.83
N VAL A 190 57.20 12.60 35.89
CA VAL A 190 56.81 11.70 34.79
C VAL A 190 56.36 10.34 35.32
N CYS A 191 57.05 9.78 36.31
CA CYS A 191 56.64 8.54 36.96
C CYS A 191 55.32 8.70 37.73
N GLU A 192 55.08 9.84 38.38
CA GLU A 192 53.81 10.16 39.03
C GLU A 192 52.66 10.27 38.02
N CYS A 193 52.87 10.86 36.84
CA CYS A 193 51.90 10.87 35.75
C CYS A 193 51.53 9.44 35.32
N ILE A 194 52.51 8.55 35.15
CA ILE A 194 52.28 7.15 34.78
C ILE A 194 51.51 6.38 35.87
N LEU A 195 51.76 6.67 37.16
CA LEU A 195 51.00 6.09 38.27
C LEU A 195 49.53 6.52 38.24
N ILE A 196 49.24 7.78 37.93
CA ILE A 196 47.87 8.29 37.77
C ILE A 196 47.18 7.62 36.60
N MET A 197 47.88 7.43 35.47
CA MET A 197 47.35 6.74 34.29
C MET A 197 46.96 5.29 34.60
N LYS A 198 47.75 4.58 35.39
CA LYS A 198 47.45 3.21 35.84
C LYS A 198 46.46 3.11 37.00
N GLY A 199 45.98 4.24 37.54
CA GLY A 199 44.96 4.26 38.60
C GLY A 199 45.47 3.99 40.02
N TYR A 200 46.77 4.16 40.29
CA TYR A 200 47.31 4.04 41.64
C TYR A 200 46.87 5.23 42.52
N LYS A 201 46.42 4.94 43.75
CA LYS A 201 45.99 5.97 44.72
C LYS A 201 47.16 6.66 45.42
N GLU A 202 48.32 6.01 45.49
CA GLU A 202 49.52 6.53 46.14
C GLU A 202 50.52 7.08 45.10
N LEU A 203 50.67 8.40 45.07
CA LEU A 203 51.57 9.12 44.16
C LEU A 203 52.89 9.44 44.85
N ASN A 204 53.65 8.39 45.18
CA ASN A 204 54.95 8.54 45.83
C ASN A 204 56.03 7.77 45.06
N TRP A 205 57.29 8.21 45.21
CA TRP A 205 58.43 7.57 44.55
C TRP A 205 58.59 6.09 44.91
N LYS A 206 58.20 5.68 46.13
CA LYS A 206 58.25 4.28 46.57
C LYS A 206 57.32 3.39 45.74
N THR A 207 56.12 3.87 45.45
CA THR A 207 55.12 3.20 44.60
C THR A 207 55.54 3.20 43.14
N ALA A 208 56.12 4.31 42.63
CA ALA A 208 56.71 4.36 41.29
C ALA A 208 57.84 3.33 41.13
N LYS A 209 58.72 3.23 42.14
CA LYS A 209 59.84 2.28 42.17
C LYS A 209 59.37 0.83 42.22
N GLY A 210 58.29 0.55 42.96
CA GLY A 210 57.64 -0.76 43.00
C GLY A 210 57.02 -1.15 41.65
N MET A 211 56.36 -0.20 40.99
CA MET A 211 55.73 -0.38 39.68
C MET A 211 56.75 -0.63 38.56
N MET A 212 57.90 0.07 38.59
CA MET A 212 59.05 -0.18 37.70
C MET A 212 59.84 -1.46 38.04
N SER A 213 59.54 -2.12 39.17
CA SER A 213 60.18 -3.40 39.54
C SER A 213 59.59 -4.60 38.81
N ASP A 214 58.40 -4.46 38.23
CA ASP A 214 57.76 -5.51 37.45
C ASP A 214 58.54 -5.75 36.14
N PRO A 215 59.01 -6.98 35.86
CA PRO A 215 59.65 -7.30 34.59
C PRO A 215 58.78 -7.02 33.36
N ASN A 216 57.46 -6.94 33.50
CA ASN A 216 56.51 -6.61 32.43
C ASN A 216 56.08 -5.13 32.42
N PHE A 217 56.72 -4.25 33.19
CA PHE A 217 56.33 -2.85 33.32
C PHE A 217 56.14 -2.13 31.97
N LEU A 218 57.13 -2.17 31.08
CA LEU A 218 57.07 -1.51 29.76
C LEU A 218 55.95 -2.09 28.88
N ARG A 219 55.78 -3.41 28.87
CA ARG A 219 54.70 -4.08 28.15
C ARG A 219 53.32 -3.65 28.69
N SER A 220 53.20 -3.59 30.01
CA SER A 220 51.99 -3.16 30.70
C SER A 220 51.69 -1.67 30.51
N LEU A 221 52.64 -0.84 30.05
CA LEU A 221 52.35 0.53 29.59
C LEU A 221 51.79 0.57 28.17
N MET A 222 52.28 -0.31 27.28
CA MET A 222 51.81 -0.38 25.89
C MET A 222 50.40 -0.98 25.77
N GLU A 223 50.03 -1.85 26.71
CA GLU A 223 48.73 -2.53 26.81
C GLU A 223 47.71 -1.79 27.70
N ILE A 224 47.98 -0.54 28.12
CA ILE A 224 46.98 0.26 28.86
C ILE A 224 45.76 0.52 27.98
N ASP A 225 44.58 0.29 28.55
CA ASP A 225 43.33 0.74 27.97
C ASP A 225 43.17 2.26 28.19
N PHE A 226 43.55 3.04 27.17
CA PHE A 226 43.49 4.49 27.21
C PHE A 226 42.05 5.03 27.23
N ASP A 227 41.06 4.22 26.82
CA ASP A 227 39.64 4.58 26.83
C ASP A 227 39.06 4.61 28.26
N SER A 228 39.71 3.89 29.19
CA SER A 228 39.33 3.79 30.59
C SER A 228 39.81 4.96 31.47
N ILE A 229 40.66 5.85 30.93
CA ILE A 229 41.23 6.98 31.69
C ILE A 229 40.15 8.02 31.96
N THR A 230 39.89 8.30 33.25
CA THR A 230 38.84 9.24 33.65
C THR A 230 39.23 10.70 33.42
N PRO A 231 38.26 11.61 33.22
CA PRO A 231 38.53 13.04 33.08
C PRO A 231 39.26 13.66 34.28
N SER A 232 39.06 13.10 35.48
CA SER A 232 39.77 13.52 36.69
C SER A 232 41.26 13.16 36.65
N GLN A 233 41.62 12.00 36.10
CA GLN A 233 43.01 11.58 35.94
C GLN A 233 43.74 12.46 34.93
N VAL A 234 43.11 12.74 33.77
CA VAL A 234 43.64 13.64 32.74
C VAL A 234 43.92 15.04 33.31
N LYS A 235 42.99 15.59 34.11
CA LYS A 235 43.17 16.91 34.76
C LYS A 235 44.35 16.93 35.72
N ASN A 236 44.54 15.87 36.51
CA ASN A 236 45.64 15.77 37.47
C ASN A 236 47.00 15.64 36.75
N ILE A 237 47.08 14.81 35.70
CA ILE A 237 48.28 14.64 34.88
C ILE A 237 48.66 15.98 34.21
N ARG A 238 47.69 16.70 33.66
CA ARG A 238 47.91 18.04 33.07
C ARG A 238 48.43 19.06 34.10
N GLY A 239 47.95 18.99 35.34
CA GLY A 239 48.44 19.83 36.44
C GLY A 239 49.91 19.55 36.77
N LEU A 240 50.30 18.28 36.78
CA LEU A 240 51.68 17.85 37.03
C LEU A 240 52.62 18.24 35.88
N LEU A 241 52.21 18.01 34.62
CA LEU A 241 52.98 18.41 33.43
C LEU A 241 53.21 19.93 33.36
N LYS A 242 52.20 20.75 33.69
CA LYS A 242 52.34 22.21 33.77
C LYS A 242 53.29 22.67 34.87
N THR A 243 53.31 21.96 36.00
CA THR A 243 54.19 22.26 37.13
C THR A 243 55.65 21.86 36.85
N LEU A 244 55.85 20.88 35.97
CA LEU A 244 57.16 20.42 35.53
C LEU A 244 57.86 21.41 34.60
N ASN A 245 57.11 22.00 33.65
CA ASN A 245 57.55 23.00 32.67
C ASN A 245 58.96 22.73 32.10
N THR A 246 59.25 21.46 31.80
CA THR A 246 60.54 20.95 31.31
C THR A 246 60.43 20.68 29.82
N THR A 247 61.41 21.10 29.03
CA THR A 247 61.46 20.82 27.59
C THR A 247 62.02 19.42 27.31
N THR A 248 61.72 18.86 26.14
CA THR A 248 62.26 17.54 25.72
C THR A 248 63.78 17.47 25.76
N GLU A 249 64.47 18.60 25.55
CA GLU A 249 65.92 18.73 25.57
C GLU A 249 66.50 18.64 26.99
N GLU A 250 65.82 19.25 27.96
CA GLU A 250 66.22 19.16 29.39
C GLU A 250 65.99 17.76 29.95
N MET A 251 64.96 17.04 29.47
CA MET A 251 64.69 15.67 29.88
C MET A 251 65.71 14.68 29.30
N GLU A 252 66.16 14.89 28.06
CA GLU A 252 67.19 14.07 27.41
C GLU A 252 68.54 14.15 28.14
N ALA A 253 68.91 15.34 28.61
CA ALA A 253 70.13 15.57 29.39
C ALA A 253 70.12 14.88 30.76
N VAL A 254 68.94 14.60 31.32
CA VAL A 254 68.77 13.97 32.63
C VAL A 254 68.62 12.45 32.50
N SER A 255 67.80 11.98 31.57
CA SER A 255 67.60 10.54 31.33
C SER A 255 66.93 10.29 29.98
N LYS A 256 67.60 9.51 29.14
CA LYS A 256 67.06 8.99 27.87
C LYS A 256 65.77 8.19 28.08
N ALA A 257 65.73 7.38 29.14
CA ALA A 257 64.57 6.58 29.52
C ALA A 257 63.40 7.44 30.01
N GLY A 258 63.70 8.53 30.73
CA GLY A 258 62.71 9.51 31.15
C GLY A 258 62.11 10.31 29.99
N LEU A 259 62.88 10.57 28.93
CA LEU A 259 62.39 11.21 27.70
C LEU A 259 61.35 10.33 26.97
N GLY A 260 61.62 9.03 26.83
CA GLY A 260 60.67 8.08 26.22
C GLY A 260 59.36 8.00 27.00
N MET A 261 59.44 8.01 28.33
CA MET A 261 58.26 8.06 29.21
C MET A 261 57.51 9.39 29.15
N LEU A 262 58.20 10.53 29.01
CA LEU A 262 57.58 11.84 28.87
C LEU A 262 56.82 11.95 27.55
N LYS A 263 57.43 11.57 26.42
CA LYS A 263 56.79 11.55 25.09
C LYS A 263 55.56 10.64 25.07
N PHE A 264 55.61 9.52 25.77
CA PHE A 264 54.46 8.63 25.95
C PHE A 264 53.31 9.27 26.72
N VAL A 265 53.60 9.92 27.85
CA VAL A 265 52.58 10.62 28.62
C VAL A 265 51.95 11.76 27.80
N GLU A 266 52.73 12.52 27.04
CA GLU A 266 52.21 13.59 26.17
C GLU A 266 51.34 13.05 25.03
N ALA A 267 51.77 11.98 24.36
CA ALA A 267 50.99 11.34 23.29
C ALA A 267 49.66 10.76 23.81
N VAL A 268 49.65 10.16 25.00
CA VAL A 268 48.42 9.65 25.62
C VAL A 268 47.49 10.79 26.04
N MET A 269 48.03 11.92 26.52
CA MET A 269 47.23 13.09 26.83
C MET A 269 46.55 13.68 25.57
N GLY A 270 47.27 13.72 24.44
CA GLY A 270 46.69 14.10 23.15
C GLY A 270 45.58 13.14 22.69
N TYR A 271 45.77 11.83 22.87
CA TYR A 271 44.75 10.81 22.59
C TYR A 271 43.50 11.01 23.46
N CYS A 272 43.66 11.20 24.78
CA CYS A 272 42.53 11.40 25.68
C CYS A 272 41.74 12.69 25.39
N ASP A 273 42.39 13.75 24.90
CA ASP A 273 41.70 15.00 24.53
C ASP A 273 40.82 14.80 23.28
N VAL A 274 41.34 14.16 22.24
CA VAL A 274 40.58 13.86 21.01
C VAL A 274 39.53 12.79 21.24
N PHE A 275 39.83 11.75 22.02
CA PHE A 275 38.85 10.72 22.39
C PHE A 275 37.65 11.31 23.15
N ARG A 276 37.87 12.32 24.01
CA ARG A 276 36.79 13.01 24.71
C ARG A 276 35.87 13.79 23.78
N GLU A 277 36.40 14.36 22.70
CA GLU A 277 35.60 15.07 21.68
C GLU A 277 34.83 14.11 20.77
N ILE A 278 35.40 12.93 20.50
CA ILE A 278 34.80 11.91 19.63
C ILE A 278 33.77 11.05 20.38
N LYS A 279 33.94 10.79 21.68
CA LYS A 279 33.03 9.94 22.48
C LYS A 279 31.54 10.30 22.31
N PRO A 280 31.11 11.58 22.44
CA PRO A 280 29.71 11.94 22.22
C PRO A 280 29.25 11.83 20.75
N LYS A 281 30.18 11.92 19.78
CA LYS A 281 29.88 11.69 18.35
C LYS A 281 29.78 10.20 18.00
N ARG A 282 30.34 9.31 18.82
CA ARG A 282 30.33 7.84 18.63
C ARG A 282 29.12 7.15 19.26
N GLU A 283 28.51 7.76 20.28
CA GLU A 283 27.33 7.25 20.98
C GLU A 283 25.99 7.73 20.38
N LYS A 284 26.03 8.78 19.54
CA LYS A 284 24.90 9.26 18.74
C LYS A 284 24.72 8.42 17.48
#